data_AF-A0A349SE49-F1
#
_entry.id   AF-A0A349SE49-F1
#
_cell.length_a   1.000
_cell.length_b   1.000
_cell.length_c   1.000
_cell.angle_alpha   90.00
_cell.angle_beta   90.00
_cell.angle_gamma   90.00
#
_symmetry.space_group_name_H-M   'P 1'
#
loop_
_entity.id
_entity.type
_entity.pdbx_description
1 polymer ?
#
loop_
_entity_poly.entity_id
_entity_poly.type
_entity_poly.pdbx_seq_one_letter_code
_entity_poly.pdbx_strand_id
1 'polypeptide(L)'
;SKKKDFIGKRSLFRADTARDNRKQLVGLKTEDSTVVLPEGAQLVNGFSSSRPVPMVGHVTSSYFSATLEHSIALALIKGGRARLGGSVYAPLMDGQLIKATITEPVFYDSDNVRQRG
;
A
#
# COMPACT_ATOMS: atom_id res chain seq x y z
N SER A 1 -21.24 -9.57 5.11
CA SER A 1 -22.56 -9.31 4.48
C SER A 1 -23.26 -8.14 5.15
N LYS A 2 -23.86 -7.21 4.38
CA LYS A 2 -24.72 -6.17 4.96
C LYS A 2 -26.09 -6.72 5.39
N LYS A 3 -26.56 -7.79 4.74
CA LYS A 3 -27.92 -8.36 4.90
C LYS A 3 -28.08 -9.31 6.09
N LYS A 4 -27.04 -10.10 6.41
CA LYS A 4 -27.08 -11.09 7.50
C LYS A 4 -26.03 -10.82 8.57
N ASP A 5 -26.25 -11.34 9.77
CA ASP A 5 -25.21 -11.35 10.80
C ASP A 5 -24.18 -12.47 10.55
N PHE A 6 -22.98 -12.31 11.10
CA PHE A 6 -21.88 -13.28 11.01
C PHE A 6 -20.83 -13.01 12.09
N ILE A 7 -20.09 -14.04 12.50
CA ILE A 7 -19.00 -13.91 13.48
C ILE A 7 -18.02 -12.82 13.03
N GLY A 8 -17.78 -11.85 13.91
CA GLY A 8 -16.90 -10.69 13.66
C GLY A 8 -17.62 -9.41 13.21
N LYS A 9 -18.86 -9.46 12.70
CA LYS A 9 -19.60 -8.27 12.23
C LYS A 9 -19.74 -7.21 13.31
N ARG A 10 -20.11 -7.62 14.54
CA ARG A 10 -20.26 -6.71 15.69
C ARG A 10 -19.01 -5.88 15.98
N SER A 11 -17.83 -6.45 15.77
CA SER A 11 -16.54 -5.79 16.03
C SER A 11 -16.19 -4.71 15.01
N LEU A 12 -16.81 -4.71 13.83
CA LEU A 12 -16.60 -3.70 12.78
C LEU A 12 -17.16 -2.31 13.14
N PHE A 13 -17.97 -2.21 14.20
CA PHE A 13 -18.60 -0.97 14.67
C PHE A 13 -17.93 -0.38 15.93
N ARG A 14 -16.75 -0.87 16.33
CA ARG A 14 -16.00 -0.32 17.47
C ARG A 14 -15.29 0.97 17.02
N ALA A 15 -15.00 1.86 17.97
CA ALA A 15 -14.31 3.12 17.67
C ALA A 15 -13.01 2.93 16.85
N ASP A 16 -12.22 1.89 17.15
CA ASP A 16 -10.98 1.62 16.40
C ASP A 16 -11.24 1.20 14.93
N THR A 17 -12.28 0.40 14.69
CA THR A 17 -12.65 -0.07 13.34
C THR A 17 -13.38 1.00 12.54
N ALA A 18 -13.96 2.00 13.20
CA ALA A 18 -14.60 3.17 12.60
C ALA A 18 -13.65 4.33 12.26
N ARG A 19 -12.35 4.28 12.64
CA ARG A 19 -11.38 5.35 12.34
C ARG A 19 -11.21 5.57 10.83
N ASP A 20 -11.16 6.82 10.40
CA ASP A 20 -10.94 7.17 8.98
C ASP A 20 -9.53 6.86 8.48
N ASN A 21 -8.55 6.83 9.39
CA ASN A 21 -7.13 6.67 9.07
C ASN A 21 -6.59 5.25 9.30
N ARG A 22 -7.46 4.23 9.23
CA ARG A 22 -7.00 2.83 9.31
C ARG A 22 -6.02 2.50 8.20
N LYS A 23 -5.11 1.57 8.48
CA LYS A 23 -4.26 1.01 7.42
C LYS A 23 -5.16 0.25 6.43
N GLN A 24 -5.07 0.61 5.17
CA GLN A 24 -5.84 0.04 4.07
C GLN A 24 -4.86 -0.55 3.05
N LEU A 25 -5.23 -1.69 2.47
CA LEU A 25 -4.45 -2.32 1.41
C LEU A 25 -4.54 -1.48 0.13
N VAL A 26 -3.38 -1.14 -0.42
CA VAL A 26 -3.19 -0.35 -1.65
C VAL A 26 -2.02 -0.92 -2.45
N GLY A 27 -1.92 -0.51 -3.72
CA GLY A 27 -0.74 -0.73 -4.54
C GLY A 27 0.28 0.39 -4.37
N LEU A 28 1.54 0.06 -4.66
CA LEU A 28 2.64 1.01 -4.82
C LEU A 28 3.34 0.78 -6.16
N LYS A 29 3.65 1.88 -6.85
CA LYS A 29 4.56 1.92 -8.00
C LYS A 29 5.75 2.81 -7.66
N THR A 30 6.97 2.28 -7.76
CA THR A 30 8.19 3.08 -7.58
C THR A 30 8.36 4.07 -8.75
N GLU A 31 9.06 5.17 -8.49
CA GLU A 31 9.39 6.16 -9.53
C GLU A 31 10.27 5.54 -10.63
N ASP A 32 11.28 4.76 -10.24
CA ASP A 32 11.99 3.84 -11.14
C ASP A 32 11.24 2.51 -11.21
N SER A 33 10.71 2.16 -12.37
CA SER A 33 9.91 0.97 -12.61
C SER A 33 10.67 -0.35 -12.47
N THR A 34 12.00 -0.32 -12.39
CA THR A 34 12.83 -1.53 -12.22
C THR A 34 13.15 -1.81 -10.74
N VAL A 35 13.00 -0.80 -9.88
CA VAL A 35 13.31 -0.90 -8.45
C VAL A 35 12.21 -1.66 -7.72
N VAL A 36 12.57 -2.79 -7.11
CA VAL A 36 11.68 -3.58 -6.25
C VAL A 36 11.82 -3.09 -4.80
N LEU A 37 10.72 -2.63 -4.20
CA LEU A 37 10.72 -2.24 -2.79
C LEU A 37 11.02 -3.45 -1.90
N PRO A 38 11.84 -3.33 -0.85
CA PRO A 38 12.00 -4.40 0.13
C PRO A 38 10.69 -4.66 0.87
N GLU A 39 10.30 -5.94 0.99
CA GLU A 39 9.18 -6.32 1.85
C GLU A 39 9.46 -5.94 3.32
N GLY A 40 8.45 -5.45 4.02
CA GLY A 40 8.60 -4.93 5.38
C GLY A 40 9.15 -3.50 5.47
N ALA A 41 9.56 -2.87 4.36
CA ALA A 41 10.02 -1.49 4.33
C ALA A 41 8.96 -0.55 4.94
N GLN A 42 9.40 0.32 5.86
CA GLN A 42 8.53 1.31 6.48
C GLN A 42 8.28 2.47 5.53
N LEU A 43 7.07 3.03 5.56
CA LEU A 43 6.66 4.12 4.68
C LEU A 43 6.41 5.39 5.47
N VAL A 44 6.92 6.51 4.98
CA VAL A 44 6.74 7.86 5.53
C VAL A 44 6.17 8.81 4.48
N ASN A 45 5.61 9.94 4.91
CA ASN A 45 5.07 10.97 3.98
C ASN A 45 6.14 11.81 3.31
N GLY A 46 7.36 11.83 3.87
CA GLY A 46 8.45 12.66 3.40
C GLY A 46 9.64 12.56 4.35
N PHE A 47 10.77 13.12 3.91
CA PHE A 47 11.94 13.26 4.78
C PHE A 47 11.66 14.27 5.89
N SER A 48 12.02 13.93 7.13
CA SER A 48 11.95 14.84 8.27
C SER A 48 13.27 14.82 9.01
N SER A 49 13.78 16.00 9.35
CA SER A 49 14.94 16.17 10.23
C SER A 49 14.60 15.88 11.70
N SER A 50 13.30 15.97 12.08
CA SER A 50 12.85 15.63 13.42
C SER A 50 12.70 14.12 13.58
N ARG A 51 13.37 13.57 14.61
CA ARG A 51 13.28 12.17 14.99
C ARG A 51 12.41 12.03 16.25
N PRO A 52 11.55 11.00 16.34
CA PRO A 52 11.31 9.95 15.35
C PRO A 52 10.41 10.40 14.17
N VAL A 53 10.66 9.88 12.97
CA VAL A 53 9.85 10.17 11.78
C VAL A 53 8.52 9.39 11.84
N PRO A 54 7.34 10.03 11.72
CA PRO A 54 6.06 9.33 11.80
C PRO A 54 5.84 8.36 10.63
N MET A 55 5.64 7.08 10.95
CA MET A 55 5.31 6.05 9.96
C MET A 55 3.83 6.10 9.54
N VAL A 56 3.60 5.97 8.24
CA VAL A 56 2.26 5.93 7.64
C VAL A 56 1.84 4.55 7.14
N GLY A 57 2.79 3.64 6.96
CA GLY A 57 2.50 2.30 6.48
C GLY A 57 3.75 1.44 6.37
N HIS A 58 3.58 0.30 5.72
CA HIS A 58 4.68 -0.60 5.37
C HIS A 58 4.33 -1.40 4.12
N VAL A 59 5.36 -1.83 3.41
CA VAL A 59 5.26 -2.78 2.29
C VAL A 59 4.97 -4.16 2.84
N THR A 60 3.94 -4.83 2.33
CA THR A 60 3.59 -6.21 2.70
C THR A 60 4.12 -7.23 1.71
N SER A 61 4.12 -6.90 0.41
CA SER A 61 4.57 -7.79 -0.66
C SER A 61 5.13 -6.97 -1.81
N SER A 62 6.18 -7.44 -2.49
CA SER A 62 6.84 -6.66 -3.53
C SER A 62 7.63 -7.52 -4.52
N TYR A 63 7.43 -7.28 -5.82
CA TYR A 63 8.00 -8.09 -6.89
C TYR A 63 8.29 -7.27 -8.15
N PHE A 64 9.25 -7.73 -8.95
CA PHE A 64 9.30 -7.37 -10.36
C PHE A 64 8.31 -8.27 -11.12
N SER A 65 7.31 -7.68 -11.77
CA SER A 65 6.32 -8.44 -12.55
C SER A 65 6.81 -8.57 -13.98
N ALA A 66 7.19 -9.79 -14.39
CA ALA A 66 7.54 -10.06 -15.80
C ALA A 66 6.36 -9.82 -16.75
N THR A 67 5.12 -10.00 -16.28
CA THR A 67 3.91 -9.78 -17.09
C THR A 67 3.61 -8.30 -17.32
N LEU A 68 3.99 -7.44 -16.37
CA LEU A 68 3.78 -5.99 -16.46
C LEU A 68 5.06 -5.23 -16.86
N GLU A 69 6.19 -5.93 -16.93
CA GLU A 69 7.53 -5.40 -17.19
C GLU A 69 7.95 -4.25 -16.25
N HIS A 70 7.41 -4.26 -15.03
CA HIS A 70 7.77 -3.30 -13.99
C HIS A 70 7.56 -3.86 -12.57
N SER A 71 8.16 -3.21 -11.59
CA SER A 71 7.97 -3.50 -10.18
C SER A 71 6.56 -3.13 -9.71
N ILE A 72 6.02 -3.94 -8.82
CA ILE A 72 4.75 -3.73 -8.15
C ILE A 72 4.91 -4.08 -6.68
N ALA A 73 4.20 -3.36 -5.83
CA ALA A 73 4.15 -3.69 -4.42
C ALA A 73 2.74 -3.50 -3.85
N LEU A 74 2.43 -4.27 -2.82
CA LEU A 74 1.26 -4.09 -1.96
C LEU A 74 1.72 -3.52 -0.62
N ALA A 75 0.91 -2.63 -0.07
CA ALA A 75 1.21 -1.97 1.19
C ALA A 75 -0.05 -1.71 2.02
N LEU A 76 0.16 -1.62 3.33
CA LEU A 76 -0.86 -1.20 4.30
C LEU A 76 -0.58 0.24 4.73
N ILE A 77 -1.34 1.19 4.18
CA ILE A 77 -1.15 2.64 4.39
C ILE A 77 -2.33 3.24 5.14
N LYS A 78 -2.07 4.04 6.17
CA LYS A 78 -3.07 4.82 6.92
C LYS A 78 -3.85 5.72 5.97
N GLY A 79 -5.16 5.49 5.86
CA GLY A 79 -6.05 6.21 4.94
C GLY A 79 -5.69 6.03 3.47
N GLY A 80 -5.02 4.93 3.10
CA GLY A 80 -4.39 4.75 1.79
C GLY A 80 -5.30 4.99 0.59
N ARG A 81 -6.57 4.58 0.64
CA ARG A 81 -7.52 4.74 -0.48
C ARG A 81 -7.88 6.20 -0.76
N ALA A 82 -7.89 7.04 0.27
CA ALA A 82 -8.12 8.48 0.10
C ALA A 82 -6.87 9.21 -0.43
N ARG A 83 -5.74 8.51 -0.58
CA ARG A 83 -4.43 9.06 -0.93
C ARG A 83 -3.91 8.54 -2.28
N LEU A 84 -4.78 7.94 -3.09
CA LEU A 84 -4.42 7.46 -4.43
C LEU A 84 -3.83 8.60 -5.27
N GLY A 85 -2.77 8.30 -6.02
CA GLY A 85 -1.97 9.28 -6.75
C GLY A 85 -0.95 10.07 -5.89
N GLY A 86 -1.05 9.99 -4.57
CA GLY A 86 -0.09 10.61 -3.65
C GLY A 86 1.22 9.83 -3.53
N SER A 87 2.27 10.49 -3.07
CA SER A 87 3.59 9.87 -2.85
C SER A 87 3.81 9.40 -1.41
N VAL A 88 4.64 8.38 -1.27
CA VAL A 88 5.25 7.90 -0.02
C VAL A 88 6.71 7.56 -0.26
N TYR A 89 7.47 7.47 0.82
CA TYR A 89 8.91 7.24 0.76
C TYR A 89 9.29 6.08 1.67
N ALA A 90 10.14 5.19 1.17
CA ALA A 90 10.73 4.08 1.89
C ALA A 90 12.21 4.38 2.19
N PRO A 91 12.53 4.87 3.40
CA PRO A 91 13.92 4.99 3.84
C PRO A 91 14.49 3.60 4.12
N LEU A 92 15.55 3.25 3.41
CA LEU A 92 16.26 1.98 3.57
C LEU A 92 17.46 2.11 4.51
N MET A 93 17.93 0.98 5.02
CA MET A 93 19.05 0.94 5.97
C MET A 93 20.39 1.37 5.36
N ASP A 94 20.54 1.24 4.04
CA ASP A 94 21.70 1.67 3.26
C ASP A 94 21.69 3.19 2.96
N GLY A 95 20.70 3.92 3.47
CA GLY A 95 20.56 5.36 3.26
C GLY A 95 19.79 5.73 2.00
N GLN A 96 19.38 4.77 1.16
CA GLN A 96 18.53 5.05 0.02
C GLN A 96 17.13 5.50 0.47
N LEU A 97 16.53 6.40 -0.31
CA LEU A 97 15.16 6.85 -0.11
C LEU A 97 14.37 6.58 -1.39
N ILE A 98 13.62 5.49 -1.41
CA ILE A 98 12.83 5.11 -2.59
C ILE A 98 11.48 5.79 -2.52
N LYS A 99 11.16 6.59 -3.53
CA LYS A 99 9.84 7.22 -3.70
C LYS A 99 8.90 6.27 -4.44
N ALA A 100 7.67 6.15 -3.95
CA ALA A 100 6.62 5.38 -4.59
C ALA A 100 5.28 6.15 -4.59
N THR A 101 4.47 5.91 -5.62
CA THR A 101 3.13 6.46 -5.78
C THR A 101 2.11 5.43 -5.30
N ILE A 102 1.12 5.89 -4.53
CA ILE A 102 0.00 5.07 -4.05
C ILE A 102 -0.98 4.84 -5.21
N THR A 103 -1.30 3.58 -5.50
CA THR A 103 -2.20 3.17 -6.58
C THR A 103 -3.27 2.21 -6.08
N GLU A 104 -4.19 1.83 -6.95
CA GLU A 104 -5.06 0.68 -6.72
C GLU A 104 -4.21 -0.59 -6.52
N PRO A 105 -4.65 -1.55 -5.68
CA PRO A 105 -3.92 -2.79 -5.42
C PRO A 105 -4.05 -3.82 -6.55
N VAL A 106 -4.92 -3.58 -7.54
CA VAL A 106 -5.12 -4.46 -8.68
C VAL A 106 -4.26 -3.95 -9.83
N PHE A 107 -3.17 -4.65 -10.11
CA PHE A 107 -2.20 -4.26 -11.13
C PHE A 107 -2.42 -4.91 -12.50
N TYR A 108 -3.13 -6.03 -12.55
CA TYR A 108 -3.23 -6.87 -13.73
C TYR A 108 -4.67 -7.30 -13.95
N ASP A 109 -5.13 -7.21 -15.20
CA ASP A 109 -6.47 -7.60 -15.64
C ASP A 109 -7.60 -7.08 -14.74
N SER A 110 -7.61 -5.76 -14.47
CA SER A 110 -8.62 -5.13 -13.60
C SER A 110 -10.05 -5.28 -14.13
N ASP A 111 -10.21 -5.37 -15.45
CA ASP A 111 -11.50 -5.58 -16.12
C ASP A 111 -11.86 -7.07 -16.23
N ASN A 112 -10.97 -7.95 -15.75
CA ASN A 112 -11.18 -9.38 -15.61
C ASN A 112 -11.56 -10.05 -16.95
N VAL A 113 -10.95 -9.60 -18.03
CA VAL A 113 -11.23 -10.04 -19.41
C VAL A 113 -10.69 -11.46 -19.62
N ARG A 114 -9.58 -11.81 -18.96
CA ARG A 114 -8.90 -13.11 -19.13
C ARG A 114 -9.58 -14.24 -18.37
N GLN A 115 -10.60 -13.97 -17.55
CA GLN A 115 -11.35 -15.01 -16.85
C GLN A 115 -12.10 -15.94 -17.81
N ARG A 116 -12.40 -15.49 -19.03
CA ARG A 116 -13.30 -16.19 -19.96
C ARG A 116 -12.60 -17.11 -20.97
N GLY A 117 -11.27 -17.14 -20.99
CA GLY A 117 -10.47 -17.89 -21.96
C GLY A 117 -10.22 -17.13 -23.24
#